data_AF-A0A7V3D4C8-F1
#
_entry.id   AF-A0A7V3D4C8-F1
#
_cell.length_a   1.000
_cell.length_b   1.000
_cell.length_c   1.000
_cell.angle_alpha   90.00
_cell.angle_beta   90.00
_cell.angle_gamma   90.00
#
_symmetry.space_group_name_H-M   'P 1'
#
loop_
_entity.id
_entity.type
_entity.pdbx_description
1 polymer ?
#
loop_
_entity_poly.entity_id
_entity_poly.type
_entity_poly.pdbx_seq_one_letter_code
_entity_poly.pdbx_strand_id
1 'polypeptide(L)'
;MARRELALRSGVDFFSPGGHSLRPTLEGSTMATVELRPGSAYSLAGFFEALGDWSVFAGQTLARCFRRPTDGTLAQCFYVIGVHTAPVVALSGLFIGMVLAIQSYSMFDRFGAASRQATAINVSMIRELGPVLVATMLAGRIGSAMAAELATMKTNEQIDALYCLGVDPVHYLVVPRFLAATLMIPALTVLADFCGVMGGALISIEFYHIDSHHHWTNTRGSVTLWDLGAGLV
;
A
#
# COMPACT_ATOMS: atom_id res chain seq x y z
N MET A 1 4.24 20.83 -60.90
CA MET A 1 4.08 22.28 -61.17
C MET A 1 2.59 22.56 -61.28
N ALA A 2 1.89 23.40 -60.51
CA ALA A 2 2.27 24.46 -59.59
C ALA A 2 1.04 24.79 -58.72
N ARG A 3 0.97 24.33 -57.47
CA ARG A 3 -0.08 24.74 -56.50
C ARG A 3 0.28 24.45 -55.04
N ARG A 4 1.58 24.51 -54.70
CA ARG A 4 2.09 24.34 -53.33
C ARG A 4 2.94 25.51 -52.81
N GLU A 5 2.94 26.67 -53.50
CA GLU A 5 3.85 27.79 -53.18
C GLU A 5 3.17 29.11 -52.75
N LEU A 6 1.92 29.11 -52.33
CA LEU A 6 1.16 30.36 -52.08
C LEU A 6 0.62 30.54 -50.66
N ALA A 7 1.33 30.02 -49.65
CA ALA A 7 1.04 30.33 -48.24
C ALA A 7 2.29 30.60 -47.38
N LEU A 8 3.45 30.87 -48.00
CA LEU A 8 4.71 31.28 -47.32
C LEU A 8 5.03 32.76 -47.57
N ARG A 9 4.03 33.65 -47.46
CA ARG A 9 4.23 35.11 -47.54
C ARG A 9 3.31 35.89 -46.58
N SER A 10 3.53 35.69 -45.29
CA SER A 10 3.26 36.75 -44.30
C SER A 10 4.45 36.83 -43.36
N GLY A 11 5.48 37.53 -43.85
CA GLY A 11 6.61 37.95 -43.04
C GLY A 11 6.16 38.96 -42.00
N VAL A 12 6.49 38.66 -40.75
CA VAL A 12 6.73 39.68 -39.74
C VAL A 12 8.14 39.40 -39.24
N ASP A 13 9.11 39.94 -39.98
CA ASP A 13 10.52 39.99 -39.61
C ASP A 13 10.67 40.97 -38.44
N PHE A 14 10.78 40.45 -37.21
CA PHE A 14 11.22 41.24 -36.06
C PHE A 14 12.73 41.02 -35.88
N PHE A 15 13.52 41.67 -36.73
CA PHE A 15 14.97 41.76 -36.58
C PHE A 15 15.29 42.85 -35.54
N SER A 16 15.62 42.44 -34.32
CA SER A 16 16.25 43.32 -33.31
C SER A 16 17.77 43.24 -33.47
N PRO A 17 18.48 44.34 -33.71
CA PRO A 17 19.93 44.34 -33.80
C PRO A 17 20.56 44.48 -32.40
N GLY A 18 21.12 43.38 -31.89
CA GLY A 18 22.05 43.41 -30.76
C GLY A 18 21.68 42.50 -29.58
N GLY A 19 22.53 41.50 -29.33
CA GLY A 19 22.88 41.02 -27.99
C GLY A 19 21.87 40.14 -27.24
N HIS A 20 22.14 38.84 -27.25
CA HIS A 20 21.63 37.81 -26.32
C HIS A 20 20.12 37.52 -26.31
N SER A 21 19.72 36.67 -27.26
CA SER A 21 18.58 35.77 -27.07
C SER A 21 18.87 34.79 -25.93
N LEU A 22 18.41 35.09 -24.72
CA LEU A 22 18.25 34.10 -23.65
C LEU A 22 17.06 33.20 -24.01
N ARG A 23 17.27 32.31 -24.97
CA ARG A 23 16.49 31.08 -25.03
C ARG A 23 16.89 30.29 -23.79
N PRO A 24 15.96 29.88 -22.91
CA PRO A 24 16.28 28.86 -21.94
C PRO A 24 16.60 27.59 -22.73
N THR A 25 17.90 27.34 -22.88
CA THR A 25 18.46 26.11 -23.41
C THR A 25 18.00 24.99 -22.47
N LEU A 26 16.93 24.29 -22.85
CA LEU A 26 16.55 23.00 -22.26
C LEU A 26 17.49 21.89 -22.75
N GLU A 27 18.80 22.16 -22.78
CA GLU A 27 19.86 21.15 -22.89
C GLU A 27 20.66 21.26 -21.60
N GLY A 28 20.31 20.47 -20.57
CA GLY A 28 21.17 20.43 -19.38
C GLY A 28 20.59 19.95 -18.06
N SER A 29 19.28 19.72 -17.94
CA SER A 29 18.72 19.13 -16.71
C SER A 29 17.92 17.87 -17.01
N THR A 30 18.65 16.75 -16.91
CA THR A 30 18.15 15.51 -16.32
C THR A 30 17.03 14.76 -17.07
N MET A 31 17.03 14.77 -18.40
CA MET A 31 16.80 13.51 -19.10
C MET A 31 18.13 12.76 -19.15
N ALA A 32 18.53 12.18 -18.01
CA ALA A 32 19.35 10.99 -18.09
C ALA A 32 18.46 9.92 -18.73
N THR A 33 18.42 9.92 -20.06
CA THR A 33 18.15 8.71 -20.80
C THR A 33 19.20 7.74 -20.30
N VAL A 34 18.82 6.90 -19.34
CA VAL A 34 19.51 5.64 -19.07
C VAL A 34 19.49 4.95 -20.43
N GLU A 35 20.57 5.14 -21.21
CA GLU A 35 20.85 4.30 -22.36
C GLU A 35 20.96 2.91 -21.77
N LEU A 36 19.85 2.18 -21.80
CA LEU A 36 19.77 0.78 -21.43
C LEU A 36 20.67 0.06 -22.43
N ARG A 37 21.96 0.01 -22.10
CA ARG A 37 22.97 -0.73 -22.84
C ARG A 37 22.42 -2.15 -22.96
N PRO A 38 22.12 -2.64 -24.18
CA PRO A 38 21.40 -3.90 -24.36
C PRO A 38 22.29 -5.03 -23.82
N GLY A 39 22.01 -5.46 -22.58
CA GLY A 39 22.84 -6.37 -21.80
C GLY A 39 22.98 -6.02 -20.31
N SER A 40 22.69 -4.78 -19.89
CA SER A 40 22.79 -4.34 -18.48
C SER A 40 21.63 -4.79 -17.60
N ALA A 41 20.45 -5.03 -18.16
CA ALA A 41 19.24 -5.36 -17.40
C ALA A 41 19.34 -6.66 -16.57
N TYR A 42 20.27 -7.55 -16.91
CA TYR A 42 20.56 -8.79 -16.15
C TYR A 42 21.93 -8.74 -15.45
N SER A 43 22.62 -7.60 -15.49
CA SER A 43 23.90 -7.41 -14.82
C SER A 43 23.67 -7.15 -13.33
N LEU A 44 24.51 -7.74 -12.47
CA LEU A 44 24.55 -7.42 -11.04
C LEU A 44 24.64 -5.90 -10.82
N ALA A 45 25.39 -5.18 -11.66
CA ALA A 45 25.49 -3.73 -11.58
C ALA A 45 24.14 -3.03 -11.86
N GLY A 46 23.39 -3.47 -12.87
CA GLY A 46 22.07 -2.91 -13.17
C GLY A 46 21.03 -3.21 -12.09
N PHE A 47 21.14 -4.35 -11.40
CA PHE A 47 20.33 -4.65 -10.22
C PHE A 47 20.62 -3.67 -9.06
N PHE A 48 21.89 -3.42 -8.76
CA PHE A 48 22.27 -2.47 -7.69
C PHE A 48 21.88 -1.03 -8.03
N GLU A 49 21.99 -0.63 -9.29
CA GLU A 49 21.55 0.69 -9.77
C GLU A 49 20.04 0.86 -9.59
N ALA A 50 19.25 -0.11 -10.05
CA ALA A 50 17.80 -0.09 -9.88
C ALA A 50 17.39 -0.07 -8.39
N LEU A 51 18.04 -0.88 -7.56
CA LEU A 51 17.78 -0.90 -6.11
C LEU A 51 18.18 0.43 -5.45
N GLY A 52 19.26 1.05 -5.92
CA GLY A 52 19.68 2.40 -5.54
C GLY A 52 18.62 3.45 -5.85
N ASP A 53 18.12 3.50 -7.09
CA ASP A 53 17.07 4.43 -7.51
C ASP A 53 15.78 4.27 -6.70
N TRP A 54 15.35 3.02 -6.48
CA TRP A 54 14.20 2.71 -5.63
C TRP A 54 14.40 3.18 -4.19
N SER A 55 15.60 2.98 -3.62
CA SER A 55 15.91 3.40 -2.26
C SER A 55 15.90 4.92 -2.10
N VAL A 56 16.43 5.65 -3.08
CA VAL A 56 16.43 7.12 -3.10
C VAL A 56 15.00 7.63 -3.21
N PHE A 57 14.19 7.07 -4.12
CA PHE A 57 12.77 7.41 -4.26
C PHE A 57 11.97 7.14 -2.98
N ALA A 58 12.19 5.99 -2.33
CA ALA A 58 11.54 5.64 -1.07
C ALA A 58 11.93 6.61 0.06
N GLY A 59 13.22 6.90 0.23
CA GLY A 59 13.70 7.85 1.23
C GLY A 59 13.18 9.28 1.00
N GLN A 60 13.13 9.70 -0.26
CA GLN A 60 12.54 10.96 -0.68
C GLN A 60 11.04 11.06 -0.41
N THR A 61 10.29 9.97 -0.60
CA THR A 61 8.86 9.89 -0.31
C THR A 61 8.62 9.96 1.20
N LEU A 62 9.41 9.20 1.97
CA LEU A 62 9.32 9.18 3.43
C LEU A 62 9.63 10.55 4.04
N ALA A 63 10.68 11.22 3.57
CA ALA A 63 11.02 12.57 4.01
C ALA A 63 9.90 13.58 3.70
N ARG A 64 9.22 13.45 2.55
CA ARG A 64 8.09 14.29 2.18
C ARG A 64 6.80 13.96 2.93
N CYS A 65 6.66 12.78 3.53
CA CYS A 65 5.50 12.42 4.36
C CYS A 65 5.38 13.25 5.64
N PHE A 66 6.51 13.76 6.17
CA PHE A 66 6.51 14.65 7.33
C PHE A 66 6.04 16.08 7.01
N ARG A 67 5.86 16.43 5.73
CA ARG A 67 5.22 17.68 5.33
C ARG A 67 3.71 17.48 5.26
N ARG A 68 2.96 18.48 5.72
CA ARG A 68 1.50 18.44 5.82
C ARG A 68 0.89 18.11 4.44
N PRO A 69 0.18 16.98 4.29
CA PRO A 69 -0.47 16.63 3.04
C PRO A 69 -1.64 17.60 2.76
N THR A 70 -2.00 17.75 1.50
CA THR A 70 -3.17 18.55 1.09
C THR A 70 -4.45 17.89 1.63
N ASP A 71 -5.23 18.63 2.43
CA ASP A 71 -6.29 18.08 3.28
C ASP A 71 -7.40 17.31 2.53
N GLY A 72 -7.68 17.65 1.25
CA GLY A 72 -8.77 17.05 0.47
C GLY A 72 -8.50 15.64 -0.07
N THR A 73 -7.26 15.35 -0.49
CA THR A 73 -6.92 14.06 -1.14
C THR A 73 -6.70 12.94 -0.14
N LEU A 74 -6.30 13.27 1.09
CA LEU A 74 -6.03 12.30 2.15
C LEU A 74 -7.30 11.56 2.61
N ALA A 75 -8.39 12.30 2.83
CA ALA A 75 -9.68 11.71 3.26
C ALA A 75 -10.23 10.73 2.22
N GLN A 76 -10.11 11.07 0.93
CA GLN A 76 -10.50 10.17 -0.16
C GLN A 76 -9.65 8.90 -0.17
N CYS A 77 -8.33 9.01 0.03
CA CYS A 77 -7.45 7.85 0.12
C CYS A 77 -7.83 6.93 1.30
N PHE A 78 -8.15 7.50 2.46
CA PHE A 78 -8.63 6.71 3.61
C PHE A 78 -9.92 5.97 3.33
N TYR A 79 -10.90 6.63 2.70
CA TYR A 79 -12.15 5.99 2.32
C TYR A 79 -11.90 4.83 1.35
N VAL A 80 -11.10 5.07 0.30
CA VAL A 80 -10.85 4.05 -0.72
C VAL A 80 -10.08 2.85 -0.14
N ILE A 81 -9.02 3.10 0.62
CA ILE A 81 -8.17 2.04 1.16
C ILE A 81 -8.89 1.30 2.30
N GLY A 82 -9.46 2.04 3.26
CA GLY A 82 -10.10 1.48 4.43
C GLY A 82 -11.42 0.78 4.09
N VAL A 83 -12.39 1.53 3.56
CA VAL A 83 -13.77 1.05 3.41
C VAL A 83 -13.89 -0.04 2.34
N HIS A 84 -13.17 0.05 1.21
CA HIS A 84 -13.24 -1.01 0.20
C HIS A 84 -12.50 -2.29 0.61
N THR A 85 -11.53 -2.20 1.52
CA THR A 85 -10.73 -3.35 1.98
C THR A 85 -11.35 -4.02 3.20
N ALA A 86 -12.02 -3.27 4.07
CA ALA A 86 -12.56 -3.76 5.34
C ALA A 86 -13.47 -4.99 5.21
N PRO A 87 -14.46 -5.07 4.28
CA PRO A 87 -15.33 -6.23 4.18
C PRO A 87 -14.58 -7.52 3.84
N VAL A 88 -13.57 -7.42 2.97
CA VAL A 88 -12.82 -8.59 2.51
C VAL A 88 -11.86 -9.04 3.61
N VAL A 89 -11.20 -8.11 4.32
CA VAL A 89 -10.38 -8.42 5.50
C VAL A 89 -11.19 -9.05 6.62
N ALA A 90 -12.37 -8.49 6.94
CA ALA A 90 -13.26 -9.02 7.96
C ALA A 90 -13.71 -10.46 7.64
N LEU A 91 -14.13 -10.69 6.40
CA LEU A 91 -14.57 -12.01 5.95
C LEU A 91 -13.43 -13.04 5.96
N SER A 92 -12.25 -12.67 5.44
CA SER A 92 -11.07 -13.54 5.44
C SER A 92 -10.60 -13.86 6.86
N GLY A 93 -10.51 -12.85 7.74
CA GLY A 93 -10.15 -13.03 9.14
C GLY A 93 -11.10 -13.98 9.86
N LEU A 94 -12.41 -13.80 9.65
CA LEU A 94 -13.44 -14.70 10.20
C LEU A 94 -13.26 -16.14 9.73
N PHE A 95 -13.06 -16.38 8.44
CA PHE A 95 -12.84 -17.73 7.91
C PHE A 95 -11.57 -18.37 8.46
N ILE A 96 -10.48 -17.60 8.57
CA ILE A 96 -9.23 -18.12 9.12
C ILE A 96 -9.42 -18.51 10.59
N GLY A 97 -10.08 -17.68 11.39
CA GLY A 97 -10.42 -18.03 12.77
C GLY A 97 -11.20 -19.33 12.89
N MET A 98 -12.21 -19.52 12.03
CA MET A 98 -12.98 -20.77 11.97
C MET A 98 -12.11 -21.98 11.60
N VAL A 99 -11.27 -21.85 10.57
CA VAL A 99 -10.36 -22.93 10.13
C VAL A 99 -9.36 -23.28 11.24
N LEU A 100 -8.80 -22.28 11.93
CA LEU A 100 -7.90 -22.49 13.06
C LEU A 100 -8.59 -23.26 14.20
N ALA A 101 -9.86 -22.96 14.50
CA ALA A 101 -10.62 -23.69 15.51
C ALA A 101 -10.87 -25.15 15.10
N ILE A 102 -11.27 -25.42 13.86
CA ILE A 102 -11.50 -26.79 13.39
C ILE A 102 -10.20 -27.61 13.44
N GLN A 103 -9.10 -27.06 12.93
CA GLN A 103 -7.84 -27.81 12.84
C GLN A 103 -7.21 -28.05 14.22
N SER A 104 -7.28 -27.06 15.12
CA SER A 104 -6.60 -27.15 16.43
C SER A 104 -7.38 -27.97 17.45
N TYR A 105 -8.70 -28.14 17.28
CA TYR A 105 -9.52 -28.89 18.23
C TYR A 105 -9.00 -30.32 18.43
N SER A 106 -8.76 -31.03 17.33
CA SER A 106 -8.26 -32.41 17.37
C SER A 106 -6.90 -32.55 18.05
N MET A 107 -6.08 -31.49 18.06
CA MET A 107 -4.79 -31.48 18.75
C MET A 107 -4.99 -31.32 20.27
N PHE A 108 -5.80 -30.36 20.71
CA PHE A 108 -6.00 -30.09 22.14
C PHE A 108 -6.87 -31.11 22.85
N ASP A 109 -7.83 -31.73 22.13
CA ASP A 109 -8.68 -32.78 22.66
C ASP A 109 -7.87 -34.01 23.10
N ARG A 110 -6.84 -34.39 22.32
CA ARG A 110 -5.93 -35.50 22.65
C ARG A 110 -5.14 -35.29 23.94
N PHE A 111 -4.89 -34.04 24.34
CA PHE A 111 -4.21 -33.69 25.58
C PHE A 111 -5.17 -33.38 26.72
N GLY A 112 -6.49 -33.56 26.53
CA GLY A 112 -7.52 -33.22 27.52
C GLY A 112 -7.60 -31.72 27.82
N ALA A 113 -7.11 -30.87 26.92
CA ALA A 113 -6.95 -29.42 27.12
C ALA A 113 -7.77 -28.60 26.10
N ALA A 114 -8.91 -29.11 25.64
CA ALA A 114 -9.79 -28.44 24.68
C ALA A 114 -10.17 -27.01 25.10
N SER A 115 -10.34 -26.75 26.42
CA SER A 115 -10.63 -25.41 26.93
C SER A 115 -9.50 -24.38 26.74
N ARG A 116 -8.25 -24.81 26.55
CA ARG A 116 -7.08 -23.94 26.29
C ARG A 116 -6.84 -23.67 24.80
N GLN A 117 -7.56 -24.35 23.92
CA GLN A 117 -7.45 -24.16 22.48
C GLN A 117 -7.72 -22.70 22.06
N ALA A 118 -8.74 -22.07 22.65
CA ALA A 118 -9.12 -20.68 22.38
C ALA A 118 -7.97 -19.69 22.62
N THR A 119 -7.23 -19.89 23.72
CA THR A 119 -6.03 -19.09 24.02
C THR A 119 -5.00 -19.18 22.89
N ALA A 120 -4.70 -20.39 22.41
CA ALA A 120 -3.71 -20.58 21.37
C ALA A 120 -4.13 -19.92 20.05
N ILE A 121 -5.41 -20.02 19.68
CA ILE A 121 -5.97 -19.38 18.48
C ILE A 121 -5.85 -17.85 18.60
N ASN A 122 -6.31 -17.28 19.71
CA ASN A 122 -6.38 -15.83 19.88
C ASN A 122 -5.00 -15.18 19.93
N VAL A 123 -4.03 -15.80 20.63
CA VAL A 123 -2.65 -15.29 20.67
C VAL A 123 -2.00 -15.38 19.29
N SER A 124 -2.21 -16.49 18.56
CA SER A 124 -1.64 -16.66 17.22
C SER A 124 -2.25 -15.70 16.19
N MET A 125 -3.54 -15.40 16.32
CA MET A 125 -4.24 -14.46 15.45
C MET A 125 -3.68 -13.05 15.63
N ILE A 126 -3.66 -12.55 16.86
CA ILE A 126 -3.27 -11.17 17.18
C ILE A 126 -1.78 -10.90 16.91
N ARG A 127 -0.89 -11.86 17.20
CA ARG A 127 0.55 -11.63 17.07
C ARG A 127 1.09 -11.80 15.65
N GLU A 128 0.52 -12.74 14.89
CA GLU A 128 1.16 -13.20 13.64
C GLU A 128 0.18 -13.11 12.48
N LEU A 129 -0.95 -13.81 12.57
CA LEU A 129 -1.79 -14.07 11.39
C LEU A 129 -2.60 -12.87 10.95
N GLY A 130 -3.14 -12.06 11.87
CA GLY A 130 -3.86 -10.83 11.56
C GLY A 130 -2.98 -9.81 10.83
N PRO A 131 -1.81 -9.43 11.41
CA PRO A 131 -0.90 -8.49 10.78
C PRO A 131 -0.41 -8.97 9.41
N VAL A 132 0.00 -10.24 9.30
CA VAL A 132 0.48 -10.84 8.05
C VAL A 132 -0.64 -10.89 6.99
N LEU A 133 -1.86 -11.23 7.39
CA LEU A 133 -3.01 -11.23 6.47
C LEU A 133 -3.27 -9.84 5.90
N VAL A 134 -3.33 -8.82 6.76
CA VAL A 134 -3.63 -7.46 6.30
C VAL A 134 -2.49 -6.92 5.45
N ALA A 135 -1.24 -7.15 5.83
CA ALA A 135 -0.06 -6.71 5.08
C ALA A 135 -0.02 -7.33 3.67
N THR A 136 -0.17 -8.65 3.56
CA THR A 136 -0.13 -9.36 2.27
C THR A 136 -1.29 -8.98 1.36
N MET A 137 -2.49 -8.85 1.93
CA MET A 137 -3.70 -8.50 1.19
C MET A 137 -3.68 -7.05 0.69
N LEU A 138 -3.21 -6.12 1.53
CA LEU A 138 -3.06 -4.72 1.17
C LEU A 138 -2.00 -4.55 0.07
N ALA A 139 -0.84 -5.21 0.22
CA ALA A 139 0.21 -5.20 -0.79
C ALA A 139 -0.27 -5.71 -2.15
N GLY A 140 -1.07 -6.79 -2.17
CA GLY A 140 -1.66 -7.32 -3.39
C GLY A 140 -2.71 -6.40 -4.00
N ARG A 141 -3.84 -6.22 -3.29
CA ARG A 141 -5.05 -5.55 -3.83
C ARG A 141 -4.86 -4.04 -3.98
N ILE A 142 -4.49 -3.37 -2.89
CA ILE A 142 -4.38 -1.91 -2.87
C ILE A 142 -3.11 -1.47 -3.60
N GLY A 143 -1.99 -2.19 -3.44
CA GLY A 143 -0.76 -1.92 -4.19
C GLY A 143 -0.97 -1.99 -5.70
N SER A 144 -1.65 -3.04 -6.19
CA SER A 144 -1.94 -3.19 -7.62
C SER A 144 -2.92 -2.14 -8.15
N ALA A 145 -3.96 -1.80 -7.37
CA ALA A 145 -4.90 -0.74 -7.73
C ALA A 145 -4.21 0.62 -7.85
N MET A 146 -3.35 0.97 -6.88
CA MET A 146 -2.57 2.22 -6.90
C MET A 146 -1.57 2.26 -8.06
N ALA A 147 -0.91 1.14 -8.36
CA ALA A 147 0.01 1.04 -9.49
C ALA A 147 -0.71 1.24 -10.82
N ALA A 148 -1.89 0.63 -11.00
CA ALA A 148 -2.72 0.79 -12.19
C ALA A 148 -3.24 2.24 -12.34
N GLU A 149 -3.62 2.88 -11.24
CA GLU A 149 -4.06 4.28 -11.23
C GLU A 149 -2.92 5.22 -11.65
N LEU A 150 -1.73 5.05 -11.07
CA LEU A 150 -0.53 5.80 -11.45
C LEU A 150 -0.11 5.55 -12.90
N ALA A 151 -0.18 4.31 -13.36
CA ALA A 151 0.12 3.97 -14.74
C ALA A 151 -0.84 4.68 -15.70
N THR A 152 -2.13 4.71 -15.39
CA THR A 152 -3.15 5.42 -16.19
C THR A 152 -2.93 6.92 -16.19
N MET A 153 -2.56 7.50 -15.05
CA MET A 153 -2.20 8.92 -14.94
C MET A 153 -0.95 9.25 -15.77
N LYS A 154 0.03 8.33 -15.82
CA LYS A 154 1.23 8.47 -16.66
C LYS A 154 0.91 8.40 -18.15
N THR A 155 0.13 7.41 -18.59
CA THR A 155 -0.21 7.25 -20.02
C THR A 155 -1.09 8.37 -20.55
N ASN A 156 -1.84 9.05 -19.67
CA ASN A 156 -2.67 10.21 -20.02
C ASN A 156 -1.95 11.55 -19.80
N GLU A 157 -0.62 11.55 -19.61
CA GLU A 157 0.20 12.75 -19.40
C GLU A 157 -0.23 13.63 -18.20
N GLN A 158 -1.04 13.09 -17.27
CA GLN A 158 -1.53 13.85 -16.12
C GLN A 158 -0.41 14.16 -15.13
N ILE A 159 0.58 13.27 -15.02
CA ILE A 159 1.78 13.49 -14.20
C ILE A 159 2.64 14.61 -14.80
N ASP A 160 2.77 14.65 -16.12
CA ASP A 160 3.54 15.69 -16.82
C ASP A 160 2.83 17.05 -16.75
N ALA A 161 1.50 17.05 -16.82
CA ALA A 161 0.70 18.24 -16.60
C ALA A 161 0.93 18.86 -15.21
N LEU A 162 1.10 18.05 -14.15
CA LEU A 162 1.44 18.54 -12.81
C LEU A 162 2.81 19.22 -12.77
N TYR A 163 3.81 18.68 -13.48
CA TYR A 163 5.12 19.34 -13.61
C TYR A 163 5.00 20.70 -14.31
N CYS A 164 4.19 20.81 -15.37
CA CYS A 164 3.92 22.07 -16.07
C CYS A 164 3.23 23.13 -15.19
N LEU A 165 2.44 22.69 -14.20
CA LEU A 165 1.77 23.55 -13.23
C LEU A 165 2.68 23.91 -12.03
N GLY A 166 3.92 23.43 -11.98
CA GLY A 166 4.85 23.67 -10.88
C GLY A 166 4.49 22.95 -9.58
N VAL A 167 3.66 21.90 -9.65
CA VAL A 167 3.26 21.08 -8.49
C VAL A 167 4.15 19.84 -8.41
N ASP A 168 4.69 19.51 -7.23
CA ASP A 168 5.43 18.27 -7.01
C ASP A 168 4.48 17.05 -7.04
N PRO A 169 4.53 16.19 -8.08
CA PRO A 169 3.61 15.06 -8.20
C PRO A 169 3.85 13.99 -7.13
N VAL A 170 5.07 13.86 -6.60
CA VAL A 170 5.36 12.90 -5.51
C VAL A 170 4.60 13.31 -4.26
N HIS A 171 4.65 14.60 -3.91
CA HIS A 171 3.94 15.12 -2.75
C HIS A 171 2.41 15.09 -2.93
N TYR A 172 1.91 15.33 -4.15
CA TYR A 172 0.47 15.38 -4.40
C TYR A 172 -0.19 14.00 -4.58
N LEU A 173 0.50 13.03 -5.21
CA LEU A 173 -0.08 11.71 -5.52
C LEU A 173 0.38 10.61 -4.55
N VAL A 174 1.69 10.54 -4.27
CA VAL A 174 2.28 9.39 -3.58
C VAL A 174 2.14 9.51 -2.06
N VAL A 175 2.47 10.67 -1.50
CA VAL A 175 2.43 10.92 -0.05
C VAL A 175 1.06 10.64 0.59
N PRO A 176 -0.09 11.18 0.11
CA PRO A 176 -1.38 10.92 0.75
C PRO A 176 -1.78 9.44 0.69
N ARG A 177 -1.46 8.73 -0.40
CA ARG A 177 -1.71 7.29 -0.55
C ARG A 177 -0.86 6.46 0.40
N PHE A 178 0.43 6.78 0.51
CA PHE A 178 1.34 6.12 1.43
C PHE A 178 0.89 6.33 2.88
N LEU A 179 0.62 7.57 3.28
CA LEU A 179 0.18 7.89 4.65
C LEU A 179 -1.15 7.21 5.00
N ALA A 180 -2.11 7.23 4.07
CA ALA A 180 -3.39 6.56 4.26
C ALA A 180 -3.23 5.03 4.38
N ALA A 181 -2.36 4.41 3.56
CA ALA A 181 -2.06 2.99 3.66
C ALA A 181 -1.39 2.63 4.98
N THR A 182 -0.33 3.34 5.38
CA THR A 182 0.40 3.10 6.63
C THR A 182 -0.50 3.22 7.85
N LEU A 183 -1.40 4.21 7.88
CA LEU A 183 -2.33 4.40 8.99
C LEU A 183 -3.52 3.43 8.97
N MET A 184 -3.89 2.89 7.80
CA MET A 184 -4.98 1.92 7.68
C MET A 184 -4.56 0.48 7.98
N ILE A 185 -3.31 0.09 7.77
CA ILE A 185 -2.79 -1.25 8.14
C ILE A 185 -3.13 -1.60 9.60
N PRO A 186 -2.78 -0.79 10.61
CA PRO A 186 -3.07 -1.13 12.01
C PRO A 186 -4.57 -1.19 12.29
N ALA A 187 -5.35 -0.26 11.72
CA ALA A 187 -6.80 -0.24 11.90
C ALA A 187 -7.48 -1.49 11.30
N LEU A 188 -7.06 -1.92 10.11
CA LEU A 188 -7.57 -3.12 9.44
C LEU A 188 -7.09 -4.40 10.13
N THR A 189 -5.91 -4.39 10.74
CA THR A 189 -5.38 -5.53 11.52
C THR A 189 -6.25 -5.81 12.73
N VAL A 190 -6.60 -4.78 13.50
CA VAL A 190 -7.53 -4.90 14.63
C VAL A 190 -8.88 -5.46 14.19
N LEU A 191 -9.38 -5.04 13.01
CA LEU A 191 -10.61 -5.58 12.44
C LEU A 191 -10.47 -7.07 12.08
N ALA A 192 -9.36 -7.46 11.45
CA ALA A 192 -9.08 -8.85 11.08
C ALA A 192 -9.01 -9.75 12.32
N ASP A 193 -8.31 -9.30 13.35
CA ASP A 193 -8.16 -10.02 14.62
C ASP A 193 -9.50 -10.19 15.31
N PHE A 194 -10.29 -9.12 15.40
CA PHE A 194 -11.62 -9.16 15.99
C PHE A 194 -12.51 -10.18 15.28
N CYS A 195 -12.58 -10.13 13.95
CA CYS A 195 -13.35 -11.08 13.16
C CYS A 195 -12.81 -12.51 13.29
N GLY A 196 -11.49 -12.69 13.36
CA GLY A 196 -10.84 -13.98 13.57
C GLY A 196 -11.18 -14.62 14.91
N VAL A 197 -11.07 -13.86 16.00
CA VAL A 197 -11.44 -14.32 17.34
C VAL A 197 -12.93 -14.69 17.39
N MET A 198 -13.80 -13.90 16.74
CA MET A 198 -15.22 -14.23 16.64
C MET A 198 -15.47 -15.52 15.84
N GLY A 199 -14.79 -15.71 14.71
CA GLY A 199 -14.90 -16.93 13.91
C GLY A 199 -14.45 -18.17 14.70
N GLY A 200 -13.32 -18.07 15.41
CA GLY A 200 -12.83 -19.15 16.27
C GLY A 200 -13.83 -19.49 17.39
N ALA A 201 -14.37 -18.47 18.06
CA ALA A 201 -15.36 -18.63 19.12
C ALA A 201 -16.64 -19.31 18.62
N LEU A 202 -17.12 -18.96 17.42
CA LEU A 202 -18.31 -19.56 16.82
C LEU A 202 -18.15 -21.08 16.68
N ILE A 203 -17.03 -21.54 16.13
CA ILE A 203 -16.77 -22.97 15.97
C ILE A 203 -16.56 -23.66 17.33
N SER A 204 -15.73 -23.09 18.21
CA SER A 204 -15.41 -23.70 19.49
C SER A 204 -16.63 -23.86 20.41
N ILE A 205 -17.53 -22.88 20.44
CA ILE A 205 -18.71 -22.91 21.31
C ILE A 205 -19.85 -23.69 20.66
N GLU A 206 -20.17 -23.41 19.39
CA GLU A 206 -21.37 -23.96 18.75
C GLU A 206 -21.17 -25.41 18.27
N PHE A 207 -20.03 -25.72 17.65
CA PHE A 207 -19.79 -27.05 17.06
C PHE A 207 -19.18 -28.04 18.05
N TYR A 208 -18.24 -27.57 18.87
CA TYR A 208 -17.51 -28.44 19.81
C TYR A 208 -18.03 -28.37 21.26
N HIS A 209 -19.09 -27.58 21.50
CA HIS A 209 -19.75 -27.45 22.80
C HIS A 209 -18.80 -27.15 23.98
N ILE A 210 -17.73 -26.39 23.71
CA ILE A 210 -16.84 -25.90 24.77
C ILE A 210 -17.61 -24.86 25.59
N ASP A 211 -17.53 -24.96 26.91
CA ASP A 211 -18.18 -23.99 27.81
C ASP A 211 -17.72 -22.55 27.49
N SER A 212 -18.68 -21.71 27.14
CA SER A 212 -18.50 -20.29 26.81
C SER A 212 -17.83 -19.51 27.95
N HIS A 213 -18.13 -19.85 29.21
CA HIS A 213 -17.51 -19.20 30.35
C HIS A 213 -16.00 -19.50 30.40
N HIS A 214 -15.61 -20.76 30.19
CA HIS A 214 -14.21 -21.15 30.12
C HIS A 214 -13.49 -20.58 28.89
N HIS A 215 -14.16 -20.51 27.74
CA HIS A 215 -13.60 -19.91 26.52
C HIS A 215 -13.23 -18.44 26.73
N TRP A 216 -14.14 -17.62 27.28
CA TRP A 216 -13.88 -16.19 27.46
C TRP A 216 -12.94 -15.87 28.61
N THR A 217 -12.98 -16.63 29.72
CA THR A 217 -12.05 -16.43 30.83
C THR A 217 -10.61 -16.75 30.42
N ASN A 218 -10.39 -17.85 29.69
CA ASN A 218 -9.08 -18.20 29.16
C ASN A 218 -8.59 -17.18 28.12
N THR A 219 -9.48 -16.70 27.26
CA THR A 219 -9.14 -15.66 26.26
C THR A 219 -8.73 -14.35 26.94
N ARG A 220 -9.50 -13.85 27.90
CA ARG A 220 -9.18 -12.62 28.64
C ARG A 220 -7.87 -12.72 29.42
N GLY A 221 -7.57 -13.89 29.98
CA GLY A 221 -6.32 -14.12 30.71
C GLY A 221 -5.08 -14.24 29.82
N SER A 222 -5.25 -14.38 28.51
CA SER A 222 -4.14 -14.66 27.58
C SER A 222 -3.79 -13.51 26.65
N VAL A 223 -4.71 -12.57 26.41
CA VAL A 223 -4.46 -11.39 25.57
C VAL A 223 -3.81 -10.31 26.42
N THR A 224 -2.50 -10.09 26.25
CA THR A 224 -1.80 -8.98 26.89
C THR A 224 -1.75 -7.76 25.96
N LEU A 225 -1.63 -6.57 26.54
CA LEU A 225 -1.47 -5.32 25.77
C LEU A 225 -0.20 -5.35 24.89
N TRP A 226 0.80 -6.13 25.30
CA TRP A 226 2.02 -6.35 24.52
C TRP A 226 1.76 -7.16 23.25
N ASP A 227 0.81 -8.10 23.28
CA ASP A 227 0.47 -8.91 22.10
C ASP A 227 -0.19 -8.05 21.03
N LEU A 228 -1.05 -7.12 21.45
CA LEU A 228 -1.63 -6.10 20.58
C LEU A 228 -0.58 -5.14 20.04
N GLY A 229 0.37 -4.70 20.89
CA GLY A 229 1.46 -3.83 20.45
C GLY A 229 2.42 -4.51 19.46
N ALA A 230 2.74 -5.78 19.70
CA ALA A 230 3.63 -6.58 18.85
C ALA A 230 3.00 -6.91 17.48
N GLY A 231 1.69 -7.12 17.40
CA GLY A 231 1.01 -7.29 16.12
C GLY A 231 0.86 -5.98 15.32
N LEU A 232 0.91 -4.82 15.99
CA LEU A 232 0.66 -3.53 15.36
C LEU A 232 1.92 -2.83 14.83
N VAL A 233 3.10 -3.20 15.35
CA VAL A 233 4.42 -2.60 15.06
C VAL A 233 5.20 -3.49 14.12
#